data_AF-A0A6P5XGV3-F1
#
_entry.id   AF-A0A6P5XGV3-F1
#
_cell.length_a   1.000
_cell.length_b   1.000
_cell.length_c   1.000
_cell.angle_alpha   90.00
_cell.angle_beta   90.00
_cell.angle_gamma   90.00
#
_symmetry.space_group_name_H-M   'P 1'
#
loop_
_entity.id
_entity.type
_entity.pdbx_description
1 polymer ?
#
loop_
_entity_poly.entity_id
_entity_poly.type
_entity_poly.pdbx_seq_one_letter_code
_entity_poly.pdbx_strand_id
1 'polypeptide(L)'
;MASCVLSTTLVGVRKRKVKCKAVSESSQGSVDRSVYQGAFGPWTVDPKDVREVVLYRSGLVTAASSFVIAASAAFLPDNFAFKEIIEQNLNLFYLIAAGGLGLSLYLIHIYVTEIKRTLQALWALGVVGSLATYVTLAQPAGENLVQYVLDNPTAVWFIGPLFASLTGLVFKEGLCYGKLEAGILTFIIPTVLLGHLTGLMDDGVKLTLLGSWMALFVIFAGRKFTQPIKDDIGDKSVFMFNSLPEDAKKALIEKLEQRKVQSESQEDTLQ
;
A
#
# COMPACT_ATOMS: atom_id res chain seq x y z
N MET A 1 41.31 46.85 -25.86
CA MET A 1 42.61 46.46 -26.43
C MET A 1 43.68 46.67 -25.36
N ALA A 2 44.54 45.66 -25.17
CA ALA A 2 45.79 45.59 -24.36
C ALA A 2 45.63 45.77 -22.82
N SER A 3 45.73 44.69 -22.01
CA SER A 3 46.96 44.03 -21.47
C SER A 3 47.63 44.86 -20.36
N CYS A 4 48.18 44.34 -19.26
CA CYS A 4 48.43 43.03 -18.65
C CYS A 4 49.17 43.35 -17.33
N VAL A 5 48.92 42.67 -16.20
CA VAL A 5 49.96 42.24 -15.23
C VAL A 5 49.40 41.11 -14.37
N LEU A 6 50.03 39.94 -14.46
CA LEU A 6 49.95 38.85 -13.48
C LEU A 6 50.64 39.28 -12.17
N SER A 7 49.99 39.06 -11.03
CA SER A 7 50.70 38.91 -9.76
C SER A 7 50.17 37.70 -9.01
N THR A 8 50.97 36.64 -9.00
CA THR A 8 50.77 35.43 -8.21
C THR A 8 51.15 35.73 -6.77
N THR A 9 50.20 35.62 -5.84
CA THR A 9 50.51 35.53 -4.40
C THR A 9 49.91 34.27 -3.82
N LEU A 10 50.77 33.56 -3.09
CA LEU A 10 50.58 32.26 -2.47
C LEU A 10 49.50 32.28 -1.37
N VAL A 11 48.64 31.26 -1.43
CA VAL A 11 48.14 30.42 -0.33
C VAL A 11 47.82 31.10 1.01
N GLY A 12 46.52 31.13 1.32
CA GLY A 12 46.00 31.16 2.68
C GLY A 12 44.70 30.38 2.77
N VAL A 13 44.76 29.05 2.82
CA VAL A 13 43.58 28.20 3.09
C VAL A 13 43.13 28.44 4.52
N ARG A 14 42.19 29.37 4.70
CA ARG A 14 41.51 29.60 5.98
C ARG A 14 40.53 28.44 6.18
N LYS A 15 40.92 27.42 6.94
CA LYS A 15 40.03 26.34 7.39
C LYS A 15 38.90 26.95 8.23
N ARG A 16 37.78 27.31 7.61
CA ARG A 16 36.52 27.53 8.33
C ARG A 16 36.07 26.18 8.85
N LYS A 17 36.23 25.95 10.15
CA LYS A 17 35.51 24.90 10.88
C LYS A 17 34.03 25.26 10.82
N VAL A 18 33.33 24.76 9.81
CA VAL A 18 31.86 24.72 9.81
C VAL A 18 31.49 23.69 10.85
N LYS A 19 31.16 24.16 12.05
CA LYS A 19 30.62 23.34 13.12
C LYS A 19 29.16 23.10 12.78
N CYS A 20 28.91 22.13 11.89
CA CYS A 20 27.58 21.57 11.70
C CYS A 20 27.17 20.94 13.03
N LYS A 21 26.39 21.70 13.80
CA LYS A 21 25.64 21.18 14.94
C LYS A 21 24.52 20.37 14.31
N ALA A 22 24.77 19.07 14.09
CA ALA A 22 23.72 18.14 13.76
C ALA A 22 22.72 18.21 14.93
N VAL A 23 21.57 18.82 14.69
CA VAL A 23 20.37 18.55 15.48
C VAL A 23 20.09 17.07 15.24
N SER A 24 20.55 16.26 16.17
CA SER A 24 20.09 14.89 16.30
C SER A 24 18.68 14.98 16.85
N GLU A 25 17.72 15.21 15.95
CA GLU A 25 16.39 14.65 16.18
C GLU A 25 16.53 13.15 15.98
N SER A 26 16.86 12.49 17.09
CA SER A 26 16.69 11.07 17.28
C SER A 26 15.20 10.72 17.17
N SER A 27 14.71 10.61 15.93
CA SER A 27 13.41 10.02 15.61
C SER A 27 13.62 8.71 14.84
N GLN A 28 14.68 7.98 15.18
CA GLN A 28 14.81 6.56 14.87
C GLN A 28 14.47 5.77 16.14
N GLY A 29 13.24 5.22 16.17
CA GLY A 29 12.92 4.06 17.00
C GLY A 29 12.60 4.30 18.48
N SER A 30 12.26 5.51 18.93
CA SER A 30 11.53 5.62 20.20
C SER A 30 10.09 5.19 19.95
N VAL A 31 9.62 4.22 20.74
CA VAL A 31 8.19 3.95 20.90
C VAL A 31 7.60 5.28 21.35
N ASP A 32 6.92 5.98 20.45
CA ASP A 32 6.16 7.16 20.78
C ASP A 32 5.05 6.69 21.73
N ARG A 33 5.32 6.77 23.04
CA ARG A 33 4.34 6.51 24.11
C ARG A 33 3.32 7.65 24.20
N SER A 34 3.04 8.30 23.09
CA SER A 34 1.95 9.24 22.97
C SER A 34 0.65 8.50 23.25
N VAL A 35 -0.11 9.04 24.19
CA VAL A 35 -1.45 8.57 24.50
C VAL A 35 -2.38 9.27 23.52
N TYR A 36 -2.97 8.47 22.64
CA TYR A 36 -3.97 8.93 21.67
C TYR A 36 -5.35 8.85 22.31
N GLN A 37 -6.18 9.87 22.06
CA GLN A 37 -7.59 9.81 22.45
C GLN A 37 -8.40 9.15 21.34
N GLY A 38 -8.95 7.96 21.63
CA GLY A 38 -9.86 7.24 20.76
C GLY A 38 -11.32 7.49 21.11
N ALA A 39 -12.22 6.99 20.26
CA ALA A 39 -13.67 7.11 20.43
C ALA A 39 -14.19 6.48 21.73
N PHE A 40 -13.56 5.38 22.19
CA PHE A 40 -13.96 4.65 23.40
C PHE A 40 -12.95 4.78 24.56
N GLY A 41 -11.95 5.63 24.42
CA GLY A 41 -10.95 5.90 25.46
C GLY A 41 -9.52 6.04 24.94
N PRO A 42 -8.57 6.33 25.85
CA PRO A 42 -7.18 6.49 25.49
C PRO A 42 -6.55 5.16 25.05
N TRP A 43 -5.66 5.24 24.07
CA TRP A 43 -4.88 4.10 23.60
C TRP A 43 -3.45 4.52 23.25
N THR A 44 -2.56 3.55 23.14
CA THR A 44 -1.14 3.77 22.87
C THR A 44 -0.66 2.81 21.79
N VAL A 45 0.41 3.19 21.10
CA VAL A 45 1.06 2.35 20.08
C VAL A 45 2.11 1.46 20.76
N ASP A 46 1.96 0.15 20.58
CA ASP A 46 2.88 -0.85 21.10
C ASP A 46 4.00 -1.15 20.09
N PRO A 47 5.18 -1.63 20.54
CA PRO A 47 6.25 -2.07 19.63
C PRO A 47 5.80 -3.17 18.65
N LYS A 48 4.82 -3.98 19.04
CA LYS A 48 4.22 -5.00 18.18
C LYS A 48 3.47 -4.36 17.02
N ASP A 49 2.65 -3.35 17.28
CA ASP A 49 1.92 -2.63 16.22
C ASP A 49 2.88 -1.99 15.23
N VAL A 50 3.98 -1.39 15.73
CA VAL A 50 5.04 -0.83 14.87
C VAL A 50 5.59 -1.89 13.93
N ARG A 51 5.90 -3.09 14.44
CA ARG A 51 6.40 -4.19 13.61
C ARG A 51 5.38 -4.65 12.58
N GLU A 52 4.11 -4.77 12.97
CA GLU A 52 3.03 -5.17 12.06
C GLU A 52 2.84 -4.14 10.94
N VAL A 53 2.83 -2.85 11.26
CA VAL A 53 2.72 -1.77 10.27
C VAL A 53 3.93 -1.75 9.34
N VAL A 54 5.15 -1.89 9.86
CA VAL A 54 6.35 -1.94 9.03
C VAL A 54 6.29 -3.11 8.04
N LEU A 55 5.94 -4.31 8.52
CA LEU A 55 5.80 -5.49 7.65
C LEU A 55 4.65 -5.34 6.64
N TYR A 56 3.53 -4.75 7.05
CA TYR A 56 2.41 -4.39 6.16
C TYR A 56 2.89 -3.48 5.01
N ARG A 57 3.61 -2.40 5.34
CA ARG A 57 4.16 -1.46 4.36
C ARG A 57 5.20 -2.13 3.46
N SER A 58 6.08 -2.95 4.02
CA SER A 58 7.07 -3.71 3.25
C SER A 58 6.41 -4.64 2.24
N GLY A 59 5.38 -5.40 2.65
CA GLY A 59 4.61 -6.25 1.72
C GLY A 59 4.00 -5.46 0.56
N LEU A 60 3.49 -4.25 0.84
CA LEU A 60 2.84 -3.42 -0.16
C LEU A 60 3.86 -2.86 -1.16
N VAL A 61 5.01 -2.42 -0.66
CA VAL A 61 6.12 -1.96 -1.49
C VAL A 61 6.67 -3.09 -2.35
N THR A 62 6.86 -4.28 -1.78
CA THR A 62 7.25 -5.47 -2.54
C THR A 62 6.26 -5.79 -3.65
N ALA A 63 4.95 -5.72 -3.35
CA ALA A 63 3.92 -5.94 -4.35
C ALA A 63 3.95 -4.90 -5.47
N ALA A 64 4.04 -3.61 -5.12
CA ALA A 64 4.09 -2.52 -6.08
C ALA A 64 5.35 -2.58 -6.96
N SER A 65 6.53 -2.77 -6.36
CA SER A 65 7.79 -2.85 -7.10
C SER A 65 7.80 -4.04 -8.05
N SER A 66 7.37 -5.22 -7.59
CA SER A 66 7.33 -6.41 -8.42
C SER A 66 6.35 -6.27 -9.59
N PHE A 67 5.17 -5.69 -9.34
CA PHE A 67 4.19 -5.38 -10.38
C PHE A 67 4.75 -4.40 -11.42
N VAL A 68 5.39 -3.31 -10.99
CA VAL A 68 5.95 -2.30 -11.89
C VAL A 68 7.07 -2.88 -12.75
N ILE A 69 7.93 -3.72 -12.17
CA ILE A 69 8.99 -4.39 -12.93
C ILE A 69 8.36 -5.29 -14.01
N ALA A 70 7.40 -6.15 -13.65
CA ALA A 70 6.73 -7.01 -14.62
C ALA A 70 6.00 -6.21 -15.72
N ALA A 71 5.20 -5.21 -15.33
CA ALA A 71 4.42 -4.38 -16.25
C ALA A 71 5.30 -3.51 -17.16
N SER A 72 6.53 -3.19 -16.76
CA SER A 72 7.45 -2.41 -17.59
C SER A 72 7.81 -3.11 -18.91
N ALA A 73 7.75 -4.45 -18.97
CA ALA A 73 7.98 -5.20 -20.21
C ALA A 73 7.04 -4.75 -21.35
N ALA A 74 5.82 -4.32 -21.03
CA ALA A 74 4.84 -3.84 -22.01
C ALA A 74 5.23 -2.49 -22.66
N PHE A 75 6.15 -1.74 -22.06
CA PHE A 75 6.61 -0.43 -22.54
C PHE A 75 8.03 -0.46 -23.09
N LEU A 76 8.76 -1.57 -22.91
CA LEU A 76 10.14 -1.70 -23.35
C LEU A 76 10.22 -2.14 -24.82
N PRO A 77 11.15 -1.58 -25.62
CA PRO A 77 11.44 -2.04 -26.96
C PRO A 77 11.97 -3.49 -26.99
N ASP A 78 11.70 -4.22 -28.07
CA ASP A 78 12.12 -5.64 -28.23
C ASP A 78 13.63 -5.84 -28.24
N ASN A 79 14.41 -4.82 -28.62
CA ASN A 79 15.87 -4.88 -28.67
C ASN A 79 16.55 -4.60 -27.31
N PHE A 80 15.77 -4.41 -26.24
CA PHE A 80 16.30 -4.06 -24.93
C PHE A 80 16.56 -5.31 -24.08
N ALA A 81 17.82 -5.56 -23.73
CA ALA A 81 18.23 -6.78 -23.01
C ALA A 81 17.48 -7.02 -21.68
N PHE A 82 17.02 -5.95 -21.01
CA PHE A 82 16.24 -6.11 -19.78
C PHE A 82 14.83 -6.64 -20.02
N LYS A 83 14.24 -6.43 -21.20
CA LYS A 83 12.89 -6.92 -21.51
C LYS A 83 12.85 -8.45 -21.48
N GLU A 84 13.80 -9.08 -22.16
CA GLU A 84 13.92 -10.54 -22.20
C GLU A 84 14.08 -11.14 -20.78
N ILE A 85 14.91 -10.51 -19.94
CA ILE A 85 15.08 -10.93 -18.54
C ILE A 85 13.75 -10.84 -17.78
N ILE A 86 12.98 -9.77 -17.97
CA ILE A 86 11.69 -9.60 -17.30
C ILE A 86 10.69 -10.65 -17.77
N GLU A 87 10.56 -10.83 -19.10
CA GLU A 87 9.63 -11.77 -19.73
C GLU A 87 9.88 -13.22 -19.28
N GLN A 88 11.14 -13.63 -19.21
CA GLN A 88 11.53 -14.95 -18.71
C GLN A 88 11.19 -15.15 -17.22
N ASN A 89 11.07 -14.07 -16.45
CA ASN A 89 10.85 -14.11 -15.00
C ASN A 89 9.47 -13.59 -14.57
N LEU A 90 8.51 -13.43 -15.49
CA LEU A 90 7.17 -12.88 -15.18
C LEU A 90 6.45 -13.66 -14.07
N ASN A 91 6.54 -15.00 -14.09
CA ASN A 91 5.94 -15.83 -13.04
C ASN A 91 6.53 -15.54 -11.65
N LEU A 92 7.84 -15.29 -11.57
CA LEU A 92 8.51 -14.95 -10.33
C LEU A 92 8.05 -13.58 -9.82
N PHE A 93 7.99 -12.57 -10.69
CA PHE A 93 7.47 -11.26 -10.30
C PHE A 93 5.99 -11.32 -9.89
N TYR A 94 5.18 -12.11 -10.59
CA TYR A 94 3.79 -12.34 -10.21
C TYR A 94 3.68 -12.98 -8.82
N LEU A 95 4.49 -14.01 -8.54
CA LEU A 95 4.53 -14.69 -7.24
C LEU A 95 4.96 -13.74 -6.12
N ILE A 96 6.02 -12.96 -6.33
CA ILE A 96 6.50 -11.96 -5.36
C ILE A 96 5.42 -10.90 -5.12
N ALA A 97 4.72 -10.46 -6.17
CA ALA A 97 3.64 -9.49 -6.05
C ALA A 97 2.47 -10.04 -5.23
N ALA A 98 2.03 -11.27 -5.54
CA ALA A 98 0.97 -11.96 -4.81
C ALA A 98 1.35 -12.21 -3.34
N GLY A 99 2.61 -12.61 -3.09
CA GLY A 99 3.13 -12.83 -1.74
C GLY A 99 3.22 -11.54 -0.92
N GLY A 100 3.72 -10.45 -1.51
CA GLY A 100 3.76 -9.13 -0.88
C GLY A 100 2.36 -8.62 -0.52
N LEU A 101 1.41 -8.77 -1.45
CA LEU A 101 0.01 -8.43 -1.22
C LEU A 101 -0.60 -9.27 -0.08
N GLY A 102 -0.32 -10.58 -0.06
CA GLY A 102 -0.78 -11.48 1.00
C GLY A 102 -0.25 -11.10 2.38
N LEU A 103 1.06 -10.77 2.46
CA LEU A 103 1.67 -10.26 3.69
C LEU A 103 0.98 -8.99 4.18
N SER A 104 0.72 -8.04 3.28
CA SER A 104 -0.02 -6.82 3.62
C SER A 104 -1.44 -7.11 4.09
N LEU A 105 -2.20 -7.96 3.40
CA LEU A 105 -3.56 -8.31 3.78
C LEU A 105 -3.65 -9.08 5.10
N TYR A 106 -2.60 -9.83 5.46
CA TYR A 106 -2.53 -10.50 6.74
C TYR A 106 -2.39 -9.49 7.89
N LEU A 107 -1.51 -8.51 7.71
CA LEU A 107 -1.11 -7.54 8.75
C LEU A 107 -1.91 -6.24 8.77
N ILE A 108 -2.77 -6.02 7.76
CA ILE A 108 -3.58 -4.81 7.69
C ILE A 108 -4.54 -4.71 8.87
N HIS A 109 -4.63 -3.52 9.46
CA HIS A 109 -5.61 -3.20 10.50
C HIS A 109 -6.88 -2.64 9.82
N ILE A 110 -7.97 -3.41 9.88
CA ILE A 110 -9.29 -3.02 9.36
C ILE A 110 -10.29 -3.22 10.49
N TYR A 111 -11.10 -2.20 10.80
CA TYR A 111 -12.07 -2.26 11.89
C TYR A 111 -13.11 -3.39 11.72
N VAL A 112 -13.54 -3.63 10.48
CA VAL A 112 -14.54 -4.64 10.14
C VAL A 112 -13.84 -5.94 9.76
N THR A 113 -13.94 -6.94 10.63
CA THR A 113 -13.21 -8.22 10.50
C THR A 113 -13.69 -9.02 9.28
N GLU A 114 -14.98 -8.92 8.96
CA GLU A 114 -15.64 -9.58 7.83
C GLU A 114 -15.06 -9.08 6.50
N ILE A 115 -14.82 -7.78 6.38
CA ILE A 115 -14.18 -7.19 5.20
C ILE A 115 -12.75 -7.70 5.09
N LYS A 116 -11.98 -7.68 6.19
CA LYS A 116 -10.60 -8.21 6.20
C LYS A 116 -10.56 -9.67 5.73
N ARG A 117 -11.43 -10.53 6.29
CA ARG A 117 -11.49 -11.95 5.93
C ARG A 117 -11.92 -12.16 4.48
N THR A 118 -12.85 -11.35 3.98
CA THR A 118 -13.27 -11.40 2.57
C THR A 118 -12.11 -11.08 1.63
N LEU A 119 -11.31 -10.05 1.93
CA LEU A 119 -10.12 -9.71 1.13
C LEU A 119 -9.07 -10.83 1.17
N GLN A 120 -8.85 -11.43 2.35
CA GLN A 120 -7.94 -12.57 2.50
C GLN A 120 -8.43 -13.80 1.74
N ALA A 121 -9.74 -14.07 1.74
CA ALA A 121 -10.34 -15.15 0.97
C ALA A 121 -10.22 -14.90 -0.54
N LEU A 122 -10.48 -13.68 -1.01
CA LEU A 122 -10.29 -13.30 -2.41
C LEU A 122 -8.83 -13.46 -2.83
N TRP A 123 -7.88 -13.05 -1.98
CA TRP A 123 -6.45 -13.26 -2.21
C TRP A 123 -6.12 -14.75 -2.32
N ALA A 124 -6.58 -15.57 -1.37
CA ALA A 124 -6.31 -17.01 -1.35
C ALA A 124 -6.91 -17.71 -2.58
N LEU A 125 -8.17 -17.40 -2.92
CA LEU A 125 -8.83 -17.89 -4.12
C LEU A 125 -8.08 -17.48 -5.39
N GLY A 126 -7.60 -16.24 -5.43
CA GLY A 126 -6.79 -15.72 -6.54
C GLY A 126 -5.47 -16.47 -6.67
N VAL A 127 -4.73 -16.68 -5.58
CA VAL A 127 -3.46 -17.44 -5.60
C VAL A 127 -3.69 -18.89 -6.06
N VAL A 128 -4.71 -19.56 -5.53
CA VAL A 128 -5.05 -20.93 -5.92
C VAL A 128 -5.49 -20.97 -7.39
N GLY A 129 -6.31 -20.02 -7.83
CA GLY A 129 -6.77 -19.90 -9.22
C GLY A 129 -5.61 -19.65 -10.18
N SER A 130 -4.66 -18.78 -9.82
CA SER A 130 -3.44 -18.52 -10.57
C SER A 130 -2.55 -19.76 -10.67
N LEU A 131 -2.36 -20.48 -9.57
CA LEU A 131 -1.56 -21.71 -9.56
C LEU A 131 -2.23 -22.81 -10.39
N ALA A 132 -3.54 -22.99 -10.25
CA ALA A 132 -4.30 -23.96 -11.05
C ALA A 132 -4.18 -23.63 -12.53
N THR A 133 -4.45 -22.37 -12.92
CA THR A 133 -4.31 -21.89 -14.31
C THR A 133 -2.91 -22.13 -14.85
N TYR A 134 -1.87 -21.86 -14.05
CA TYR A 134 -0.51 -22.10 -14.47
C TYR A 134 -0.23 -23.59 -14.73
N VAL A 135 -0.57 -24.47 -13.79
CA VAL A 135 -0.25 -25.90 -13.87
C VAL A 135 -1.09 -26.62 -14.92
N THR A 136 -2.38 -26.28 -15.05
CA THR A 136 -3.30 -27.03 -15.91
C THR A 136 -3.45 -26.44 -17.31
N LEU A 137 -3.17 -25.15 -17.50
CA LEU A 137 -3.41 -24.45 -18.77
C LEU A 137 -2.12 -23.85 -19.35
N ALA A 138 -1.44 -22.96 -18.62
CA ALA A 138 -0.29 -22.22 -19.17
C ALA A 138 0.95 -23.10 -19.40
N GLN A 139 1.32 -23.94 -18.41
CA GLN A 139 2.51 -24.78 -18.50
C GLN A 139 2.41 -25.82 -19.64
N PRO A 140 1.27 -26.53 -19.84
CA PRO A 140 1.08 -27.39 -21.00
C PRO A 140 1.15 -26.66 -22.36
N ALA A 141 0.77 -25.39 -22.40
CA ALA A 141 0.90 -24.54 -23.58
C ALA A 141 2.33 -24.02 -23.80
N GLY A 142 3.25 -24.23 -22.85
CA GLY A 142 4.62 -23.71 -22.91
C GLY A 142 4.72 -22.22 -22.60
N GLU A 143 3.69 -21.63 -22.00
CA GLU A 143 3.60 -20.19 -21.72
C GLU A 143 3.78 -19.89 -20.22
N ASN A 144 4.14 -18.64 -19.92
CA ASN A 144 4.07 -18.12 -18.56
C ASN A 144 2.62 -17.74 -18.21
N LEU A 145 2.29 -17.65 -16.92
CA LEU A 145 0.91 -17.37 -16.47
C LEU A 145 0.40 -16.02 -17.01
N VAL A 146 1.25 -15.00 -17.03
CA VAL A 146 0.86 -13.64 -17.44
C VAL A 146 0.52 -13.62 -18.93
N GLN A 147 1.37 -14.22 -19.76
CA GLN A 147 1.16 -14.33 -21.20
C GLN A 147 -0.08 -15.16 -21.52
N TYR A 148 -0.26 -16.30 -20.85
CA TYR A 148 -1.46 -17.11 -21.02
C TYR A 148 -2.75 -16.34 -20.74
N VAL A 149 -2.76 -15.51 -19.68
CA VAL A 149 -3.91 -14.66 -19.36
C VAL A 149 -4.14 -13.61 -20.45
N LEU A 150 -3.08 -12.97 -20.96
CA LEU A 150 -3.17 -11.96 -22.02
C LEU A 150 -3.74 -12.55 -23.32
N ASP A 151 -3.39 -13.80 -23.63
CA ASP A 151 -3.85 -14.48 -24.83
C ASP A 151 -5.23 -15.14 -24.63
N ASN A 152 -5.61 -15.42 -23.38
CA ASN A 152 -6.88 -16.05 -23.01
C ASN A 152 -7.65 -15.21 -21.98
N PRO A 153 -8.43 -14.20 -22.41
CA PRO A 153 -9.12 -13.27 -21.51
C PRO A 153 -10.03 -13.93 -20.47
N THR A 154 -10.59 -15.11 -20.76
CA THR A 154 -11.41 -15.88 -19.82
C THR A 154 -10.64 -16.34 -18.58
N ALA A 155 -9.31 -16.44 -18.65
CA ALA A 155 -8.45 -16.76 -17.52
C ALA A 155 -8.51 -15.70 -16.41
N VAL A 156 -8.98 -14.48 -16.72
CA VAL A 156 -9.25 -13.42 -15.73
C VAL A 156 -10.22 -13.89 -14.64
N TRP A 157 -11.13 -14.84 -14.91
CA TRP A 157 -12.01 -15.39 -13.86
C TRP A 157 -11.24 -16.12 -12.75
N PHE A 158 -10.08 -16.72 -13.06
CA PHE A 158 -9.27 -17.46 -12.09
C PHE A 158 -8.32 -16.54 -11.32
N ILE A 159 -7.68 -15.60 -12.01
CA ILE A 159 -6.71 -14.67 -11.40
C ILE A 159 -7.39 -13.44 -10.78
N GLY A 160 -8.58 -13.10 -11.25
CA GLY A 160 -9.32 -11.89 -10.91
C GLY A 160 -9.56 -11.69 -9.41
N PRO A 161 -9.89 -12.74 -8.62
CA PRO A 161 -10.01 -12.62 -7.17
C PRO A 161 -8.76 -12.04 -6.49
N LEU A 162 -7.54 -12.33 -7.00
CA LEU A 162 -6.31 -11.74 -6.46
C LEU A 162 -6.34 -10.21 -6.61
N PHE A 163 -6.70 -9.73 -7.80
CA PHE A 163 -6.77 -8.30 -8.08
C PHE A 163 -7.98 -7.63 -7.44
N ALA A 164 -9.07 -8.37 -7.20
CA ALA A 164 -10.19 -7.89 -6.38
C ALA A 164 -9.74 -7.64 -4.94
N SER A 165 -8.90 -8.51 -4.37
CA SER A 165 -8.31 -8.29 -3.03
C SER A 165 -7.40 -7.06 -2.98
N LEU A 166 -6.58 -6.84 -4.03
CA LEU A 166 -5.78 -5.63 -4.17
C LEU A 166 -6.67 -4.38 -4.28
N THR A 167 -7.73 -4.45 -5.10
CA THR A 167 -8.69 -3.36 -5.28
C THR A 167 -9.35 -3.01 -3.96
N GLY A 168 -9.73 -3.99 -3.14
CA GLY A 168 -10.31 -3.75 -1.82
C GLY A 168 -9.32 -3.13 -0.82
N LEU A 169 -8.04 -3.52 -0.86
CA LEU A 169 -6.99 -2.86 -0.07
C LEU A 169 -6.83 -1.40 -0.47
N VAL A 170 -6.76 -1.13 -1.78
CA VAL A 170 -6.60 0.22 -2.33
C VAL A 170 -7.86 1.06 -2.07
N PHE A 171 -9.05 0.48 -2.18
CA PHE A 171 -10.34 1.11 -1.89
C PHE A 171 -10.38 1.66 -0.47
N LYS A 172 -9.92 0.86 0.50
CA LYS A 172 -9.85 1.27 1.91
C LYS A 172 -9.07 2.58 2.03
N GLU A 173 -7.90 2.64 1.42
CA GLU A 173 -7.01 3.80 1.51
C GLU A 173 -7.55 5.00 0.71
N GLY A 174 -8.13 4.74 -0.45
CA GLY A 174 -8.65 5.76 -1.34
C GLY A 174 -9.91 6.42 -0.83
N LEU A 175 -10.97 5.63 -0.66
CA LEU A 175 -12.30 6.16 -0.34
C LEU A 175 -12.50 6.34 1.17
N CYS A 176 -11.89 5.53 2.02
CA CYS A 176 -12.08 5.67 3.47
C CYS A 176 -11.11 6.69 4.10
N TYR A 177 -9.91 6.88 3.55
CA TYR A 177 -8.90 7.81 4.09
C TYR A 177 -8.58 8.99 3.16
N GLY A 178 -9.32 9.16 2.08
CA GLY A 178 -9.23 10.33 1.20
C GLY A 178 -7.93 10.42 0.40
N LYS A 179 -7.30 9.28 0.08
CA LYS A 179 -6.09 9.25 -0.74
C LYS A 179 -6.47 9.20 -2.22
N LEU A 180 -6.36 10.33 -2.92
CA LEU A 180 -6.79 10.46 -4.31
C LEU A 180 -6.15 9.42 -5.24
N GLU A 181 -4.85 9.14 -5.07
CA GLU A 181 -4.13 8.14 -5.87
C GLU A 181 -4.74 6.73 -5.74
N ALA A 182 -5.11 6.34 -4.52
CA ALA A 182 -5.74 5.06 -4.25
C ALA A 182 -7.21 5.06 -4.68
N GLY A 183 -7.90 6.20 -4.55
CA GLY A 183 -9.26 6.37 -5.05
C GLY A 183 -9.35 6.14 -6.56
N ILE A 184 -8.45 6.73 -7.34
CA ILE A 184 -8.39 6.50 -8.80
C ILE A 184 -8.00 5.06 -9.11
N LEU A 185 -6.99 4.53 -8.42
CA LEU A 185 -6.49 3.18 -8.65
C LEU A 185 -7.57 2.10 -8.40
N THR A 186 -8.49 2.35 -7.47
CA THR A 186 -9.66 1.51 -7.18
C THR A 186 -10.54 1.28 -8.42
N PHE A 187 -10.63 2.26 -9.31
CA PHE A 187 -11.41 2.13 -10.55
C PHE A 187 -10.57 1.61 -11.71
N ILE A 188 -9.28 1.98 -11.77
CA ILE A 188 -8.39 1.54 -12.86
C ILE A 188 -8.21 0.02 -12.87
N ILE A 189 -7.90 -0.59 -11.72
CA ILE A 189 -7.64 -2.03 -11.63
C ILE A 189 -8.79 -2.87 -12.22
N PRO A 190 -10.05 -2.73 -11.73
CA PRO A 190 -11.16 -3.49 -12.29
C PRO A 190 -11.47 -3.11 -13.73
N THR A 191 -11.32 -1.84 -14.13
CA THR A 191 -11.55 -1.41 -15.52
C THR A 191 -10.59 -2.10 -16.48
N VAL A 192 -9.30 -2.20 -16.15
CA VAL A 192 -8.31 -2.91 -16.99
C VAL A 192 -8.66 -4.39 -17.14
N LEU A 193 -8.96 -5.06 -16.02
CA LEU A 193 -9.24 -6.50 -16.04
C LEU A 193 -10.56 -6.83 -16.74
N LEU A 194 -11.62 -6.05 -16.50
CA LEU A 194 -12.89 -6.23 -17.18
C LEU A 194 -12.82 -5.84 -18.66
N GLY A 195 -12.10 -4.77 -18.99
CA GLY A 195 -11.85 -4.37 -20.38
C GLY A 195 -11.09 -5.44 -21.14
N HIS A 196 -10.11 -6.09 -20.50
CA HIS A 196 -9.42 -7.24 -21.06
C HIS A 196 -10.34 -8.46 -21.21
N LEU A 197 -11.06 -8.85 -20.15
CA LEU A 197 -11.98 -9.99 -20.13
C LEU A 197 -13.09 -9.89 -21.19
N THR A 198 -13.64 -8.69 -21.39
CA THR A 198 -14.75 -8.44 -22.32
C THR A 198 -14.27 -8.21 -23.76
N GLY A 199 -12.98 -7.95 -23.96
CA GLY A 199 -12.43 -7.55 -25.26
C GLY A 199 -12.92 -6.19 -25.77
N LEU A 200 -13.59 -5.39 -24.93
CA LEU A 200 -14.16 -4.09 -25.32
C LEU A 200 -13.11 -2.97 -25.46
N MET A 201 -11.86 -3.25 -25.12
CA MET A 201 -10.79 -2.27 -25.02
C MET A 201 -9.66 -2.60 -25.99
N ASP A 202 -9.25 -1.63 -26.80
CA ASP A 202 -8.07 -1.75 -27.64
C ASP A 202 -6.78 -1.72 -26.80
N ASP A 203 -5.68 -2.12 -27.43
CA ASP A 203 -4.39 -2.26 -26.74
C ASP A 203 -3.79 -0.91 -26.32
N GLY A 204 -4.09 0.18 -27.03
CA GLY A 204 -3.66 1.53 -26.64
C GLY A 204 -4.28 1.97 -25.32
N VAL A 205 -5.56 1.70 -25.13
CA VAL A 205 -6.26 2.00 -23.86
C VAL A 205 -5.78 1.08 -22.73
N LYS A 206 -5.56 -0.22 -23.00
CA LYS A 206 -4.95 -1.15 -22.02
C LYS A 206 -3.59 -0.65 -21.53
N LEU A 207 -2.70 -0.26 -22.45
CA LEU A 207 -1.38 0.25 -22.11
C LEU A 207 -1.46 1.57 -21.33
N THR A 208 -2.34 2.49 -21.74
CA THR A 208 -2.50 3.78 -21.04
C THR A 208 -2.98 3.58 -19.59
N LEU A 209 -3.97 2.70 -19.40
CA LEU A 209 -4.47 2.38 -18.06
C LEU A 209 -3.45 1.59 -17.23
N LEU A 210 -2.69 0.67 -17.85
CA LEU A 210 -1.60 -0.05 -17.19
C LEU A 210 -0.50 0.89 -16.72
N GLY A 211 -0.08 1.84 -17.57
CA GLY A 211 0.90 2.87 -17.20
C GLY A 211 0.40 3.77 -16.06
N SER A 212 -0.89 4.12 -16.10
CA SER A 212 -1.55 4.85 -15.01
C SER A 212 -1.57 4.05 -13.70
N TRP A 213 -1.88 2.75 -13.77
CA TRP A 213 -1.80 1.84 -12.63
C TRP A 213 -0.38 1.82 -12.06
N MET A 214 0.65 1.59 -12.88
CA MET A 214 2.04 1.57 -12.44
C MET A 214 2.41 2.86 -11.69
N ALA A 215 2.12 4.03 -12.26
CA ALA A 215 2.43 5.31 -11.65
C ALA A 215 1.70 5.51 -10.31
N LEU A 216 0.39 5.26 -10.28
CA LEU A 216 -0.41 5.43 -9.06
C LEU A 216 -0.02 4.43 -7.97
N PHE A 217 0.35 3.20 -8.34
CA PHE A 217 0.76 2.20 -7.36
C PHE A 217 2.10 2.54 -6.71
N VAL A 218 3.05 3.09 -7.49
CA VAL A 218 4.30 3.64 -6.94
C VAL A 218 4.04 4.80 -5.99
N ILE A 219 3.18 5.75 -6.39
CA ILE A 219 2.82 6.90 -5.53
C ILE A 219 2.17 6.40 -4.24
N PHE A 220 1.20 5.49 -4.36
CA PHE A 220 0.48 4.91 -3.23
C PHE A 220 1.43 4.19 -2.25
N ALA A 221 2.30 3.31 -2.76
CA ALA A 221 3.29 2.60 -1.94
C ALA A 221 4.34 3.56 -1.33
N GLY A 222 4.80 4.55 -2.11
CA GLY A 222 5.79 5.53 -1.65
C GLY A 222 5.26 6.43 -0.52
N ARG A 223 3.99 6.82 -0.57
CA ARG A 223 3.36 7.64 0.48
C ARG A 223 3.25 6.92 1.82
N LYS A 224 3.31 5.58 1.83
CA LYS A 224 3.36 4.83 3.09
C LYS A 224 4.61 5.13 3.91
N PHE A 225 5.70 5.61 3.32
CA PHE A 225 6.90 5.98 4.09
C PHE A 225 6.74 7.29 4.87
N THR A 226 5.92 8.22 4.41
CA THR A 226 5.69 9.51 5.07
C THR A 226 4.47 9.48 6.01
N GLN A 227 3.62 8.45 5.92
CA GLN A 227 2.44 8.30 6.75
C GLN A 227 2.81 7.95 8.21
N PRO A 228 2.24 8.61 9.22
CA PRO A 228 2.36 8.22 10.62
C PRO A 228 1.92 6.78 10.87
N ILE A 229 2.62 6.05 11.76
CA ILE A 229 2.32 4.64 12.05
C ILE A 229 0.90 4.46 12.59
N LYS A 230 0.46 5.37 13.47
CA LYS A 230 -0.88 5.35 14.07
C LYS A 230 -2.01 5.32 13.04
N ASP A 231 -1.78 5.95 11.87
CA ASP A 231 -2.82 6.07 10.84
C ASP A 231 -3.05 4.74 10.11
N ASP A 232 -2.04 3.87 10.04
CA ASP A 232 -2.19 2.51 9.49
C ASP A 232 -2.75 1.50 10.51
N ILE A 233 -2.70 1.82 11.81
CA ILE A 233 -3.33 1.05 12.88
C ILE A 233 -4.82 1.42 12.99
N GLY A 234 -5.13 2.71 12.91
CA GLY A 234 -6.43 3.25 13.27
C GLY A 234 -6.63 3.35 14.79
N ASP A 235 -7.84 3.65 15.21
CA ASP A 235 -8.24 3.80 16.59
C ASP A 235 -8.34 2.44 17.30
N LYS A 236 -7.32 2.10 18.10
CA LYS A 236 -7.31 0.86 18.90
C LYS A 236 -8.48 0.77 19.87
N SER A 237 -9.06 1.89 20.31
CA SER A 237 -10.21 1.87 21.23
C SER A 237 -11.45 1.21 20.60
N VAL A 238 -11.62 1.31 19.28
CA VAL A 238 -12.69 0.64 18.54
C VAL A 238 -12.49 -0.87 18.56
N PHE A 239 -11.26 -1.34 18.38
CA PHE A 239 -10.95 -2.78 18.46
C PHE A 239 -11.16 -3.32 19.86
N MET A 240 -10.72 -2.58 20.89
CA MET A 240 -10.96 -2.93 22.29
C MET A 240 -12.47 -2.98 22.58
N PHE A 241 -13.23 -1.96 22.15
CA PHE A 241 -14.67 -1.91 22.33
C PHE A 241 -15.39 -3.09 21.68
N ASN A 242 -15.07 -3.41 20.41
CA ASN A 242 -15.68 -4.52 19.70
C ASN A 242 -15.39 -5.88 20.35
N SER A 243 -14.29 -6.01 21.11
CA SER A 243 -13.91 -7.22 21.83
C SER A 243 -14.62 -7.40 23.18
N LEU A 244 -15.28 -6.37 23.71
CA LEU A 244 -16.00 -6.44 24.98
C LEU A 244 -17.30 -7.28 24.87
N PRO A 245 -17.75 -7.91 25.98
CA PRO A 245 -19.09 -8.49 26.04
C PRO A 245 -20.18 -7.40 26.01
N GLU A 246 -21.38 -7.76 25.56
CA GLU A 246 -22.45 -6.80 25.24
C GLU A 246 -22.93 -5.96 26.44
N ASP A 247 -22.91 -6.54 27.64
CA ASP A 247 -23.20 -5.84 28.90
C ASP A 247 -22.14 -4.78 29.21
N ALA A 248 -20.86 -5.12 29.04
CA ALA A 248 -19.76 -4.18 29.23
C ALA A 248 -19.72 -3.07 28.17
N LYS A 249 -20.11 -3.37 26.92
CA LYS A 249 -20.26 -2.35 25.86
C LYS A 249 -21.31 -1.31 26.24
N LYS A 250 -22.50 -1.76 26.66
CA LYS A 250 -23.59 -0.88 27.09
C LYS A 250 -23.18 0.00 28.28
N ALA A 251 -22.56 -0.60 29.29
CA ALA A 251 -22.07 0.13 30.46
C ALA A 251 -20.99 1.18 30.09
N LEU A 252 -20.14 0.89 29.10
CA LEU A 252 -19.12 1.83 28.64
C LEU A 252 -19.75 2.99 27.85
N ILE A 253 -20.72 2.72 26.98
CA ILE A 253 -21.47 3.76 26.26
C ILE A 253 -22.18 4.68 27.26
N GLU A 254 -22.90 4.11 28.24
CA GLU A 254 -23.62 4.89 29.25
C GLU A 254 -22.67 5.80 30.05
N LYS A 255 -21.49 5.29 30.43
CA LYS A 255 -20.46 6.10 31.12
C LYS A 255 -19.93 7.24 30.26
N LEU A 256 -19.76 7.02 28.95
CA LEU A 256 -19.30 8.05 28.02
C LEU A 256 -20.38 9.12 27.81
N GLU A 257 -21.65 8.73 27.71
CA GLU A 257 -22.79 9.64 27.62
C GLU A 257 -22.93 10.50 28.89
N GLN A 258 -22.89 9.88 30.08
CA GLN A 258 -22.93 10.60 31.36
C GLN A 258 -21.80 11.62 31.48
N ARG A 259 -20.58 11.25 31.04
CA ARG A 259 -19.42 12.14 31.08
C ARG A 259 -19.58 13.32 30.11
N LYS A 260 -20.17 13.09 28.93
CA LYS A 260 -20.47 14.14 27.95
C LYS A 260 -21.51 15.14 28.47
N VAL A 261 -22.58 14.64 29.09
CA VAL A 261 -23.61 15.49 29.71
C VAL A 261 -23.03 16.31 30.86
N GLN A 262 -22.17 15.71 31.69
CA GLN A 262 -21.49 16.44 32.76
C GLN A 262 -20.58 17.54 32.22
N SER A 263 -19.79 17.29 31.17
CA SER A 263 -18.94 18.34 30.58
C SER A 263 -19.75 19.49 29.97
N GLU A 264 -20.85 19.21 29.28
CA GLU A 264 -21.72 20.24 28.69
C GLU A 264 -22.36 21.10 29.80
N SER A 265 -22.84 20.49 30.89
CA SER A 265 -23.41 21.23 32.02
C SER A 265 -22.40 22.12 32.76
N GLN A 266 -21.12 21.73 32.77
CA GLN A 266 -20.06 22.47 33.45
C GLN A 266 -19.59 23.67 32.62
N GLU A 267 -19.69 23.60 31.29
CA GLU A 267 -19.39 24.68 30.35
C GLU A 267 -20.50 25.76 30.38
N ASP A 268 -21.77 25.35 30.48
CA ASP A 268 -22.92 26.26 30.63
C ASP A 268 -22.95 27.01 31.97
N THR A 269 -22.29 26.48 33.01
CA THR A 269 -22.22 27.14 34.34
C THR A 269 -21.07 28.15 34.43
N LEU A 270 -20.16 28.15 33.44
CA LEU A 270 -18.97 29.01 33.39
C LEU A 270 -19.09 30.19 32.41
N GLN A 271 -20.21 30.27 31.67
CA GLN A 271 -20.63 31.44 30.88
C GLN A 271 -21.61 32.32 31.68
#